data_AF-A0A7C1A2D4-F1
#
_entry.id   AF-A0A7C1A2D4-F1
#
_cell.length_a   1.000
_cell.length_b   1.000
_cell.length_c   1.000
_cell.angle_alpha   90.00
_cell.angle_beta   90.00
_cell.angle_gamma   90.00
#
_symmetry.space_group_name_H-M   'P 1'
#
loop_
_entity.id
_entity.type
_entity.pdbx_description
1 polymer ?
#
loop_
_entity_poly.entity_id
_entity_poly.type
_entity_poly.pdbx_seq_one_letter_code
_entity_poly.pdbx_strand_id
1 'polypeptide(L)'
;MRTGTANLPLHYGKAPRWLFQRMKELARLITIFVISEYGPEEMLQKLSDPFWFQALGCVLGFDWHSSGITTTVCGALKEGIKGIEKDLGLFVAGGKGGTSRKTPSEIEQVGTYLNQDPSKLIYASKMVAKVDSSALQDGYQLYHHCFFFSKNGLWTV
;
A
#
# COMPACT_ATOMS: atom_id res chain seq x y z
N MET A 1 12.39 -31.44 14.23
CA MET A 1 12.98 -30.54 15.23
C MET A 1 12.17 -29.23 15.20
N ARG A 2 11.58 -28.78 16.32
CA ARG A 2 10.79 -27.52 16.35
C ARG A 2 11.77 -26.36 16.45
N THR A 3 11.87 -25.52 15.42
CA THR A 3 12.86 -24.43 15.30
C THR A 3 12.48 -23.15 16.04
N GLY A 4 11.23 -23.03 16.51
CA GLY A 4 10.76 -21.89 17.29
C GLY A 4 9.24 -21.88 17.45
N THR A 5 8.72 -20.88 18.15
CA THR A 5 7.28 -20.58 18.22
C THR A 5 7.11 -19.07 18.07
N ALA A 6 6.34 -18.63 17.08
CA ALA A 6 5.97 -17.22 16.91
C ALA A 6 4.62 -16.98 17.59
N ASN A 7 4.57 -16.01 18.50
CA ASN A 7 3.30 -15.55 19.07
C ASN A 7 2.85 -14.32 18.27
N LEU A 8 1.68 -14.42 17.63
CA LEU A 8 1.09 -13.37 16.80
C LEU A 8 -0.22 -12.93 17.44
N PRO A 9 -0.17 -12.12 18.51
CA PRO A 9 -1.37 -11.67 19.18
C PRO A 9 -2.18 -10.75 18.27
N LEU A 10 -3.50 -10.82 18.39
CA LEU A 10 -4.39 -9.85 17.77
C LEU A 10 -4.28 -8.52 18.53
N HIS A 11 -3.75 -7.51 17.85
CA HIS A 11 -3.70 -6.15 18.37
C HIS A 11 -5.02 -5.45 18.09
N TYR A 12 -5.76 -5.11 19.14
CA TYR A 12 -7.01 -4.36 19.04
C TYR A 12 -6.74 -2.85 19.03
N GLY A 13 -7.62 -2.09 18.38
CA GLY A 13 -7.57 -0.64 18.36
C GLY A 13 -7.07 -0.04 17.05
N LYS A 14 -6.57 1.19 17.11
CA LYS A 14 -6.11 1.96 15.96
C LYS A 14 -4.78 2.61 16.32
N ALA A 15 -3.91 2.80 15.32
CA ALA A 15 -2.70 3.59 15.50
C ALA A 15 -3.05 4.96 16.09
N PRO A 16 -2.42 5.38 17.21
CA PRO A 16 -2.65 6.69 17.79
C PRO A 16 -2.41 7.79 16.76
N ARG A 17 -3.24 8.85 16.78
CA ARG A 17 -3.15 9.94 15.79
C ARG A 17 -1.76 10.58 15.72
N TRP A 18 -1.13 10.79 16.87
CA TRP A 18 0.21 11.38 16.95
C TRP A 18 1.27 10.49 16.29
N LEU A 19 1.16 9.16 16.43
CA LEU A 19 2.07 8.20 15.81
C LEU A 19 1.84 8.21 14.31
N PHE A 20 0.59 8.09 13.87
CA PHE A 20 0.24 8.08 12.45
C PHE A 20 0.67 9.36 11.75
N GLN A 21 0.63 10.51 12.42
CA GLN A 21 1.15 11.76 11.86
C GLN A 21 2.65 11.67 11.56
N ARG A 22 3.45 11.17 12.51
CA ARG A 22 4.89 10.94 12.30
C ARG A 22 5.18 9.87 11.26
N MET A 23 4.36 8.80 11.21
CA MET A 23 4.44 7.78 10.17
C MET A 23 4.31 8.37 8.77
N LYS A 24 3.32 9.25 8.56
CA LYS A 24 3.12 9.91 7.26
C LYS A 24 4.32 10.75 6.85
N GLU A 25 4.86 11.53 7.79
CA GLU A 25 6.03 12.38 7.56
C GLU A 25 7.25 11.55 7.19
N LEU A 26 7.54 10.49 7.96
CA LEU A 26 8.67 9.61 7.68
C LEU A 26 8.49 8.79 6.40
N ALA A 27 7.29 8.25 6.17
CA ALA A 27 6.96 7.52 4.94
C ALA A 27 7.13 8.40 3.70
N ARG A 28 6.74 9.68 3.79
CA ARG A 28 6.95 10.67 2.73
C ARG A 28 8.44 10.85 2.43
N LEU A 29 9.26 11.09 3.46
CA LEU A 29 10.70 11.31 3.30
C LEU A 29 11.42 10.09 2.71
N ILE A 30 11.10 8.89 3.21
CA ILE A 30 11.67 7.64 2.68
C ILE A 30 11.25 7.46 1.22
N THR A 31 9.98 7.68 0.89
CA THR A 31 9.47 7.54 -0.48
C THR A 31 10.15 8.55 -1.41
N ILE A 32 10.26 9.82 -1.01
CA ILE A 32 10.98 10.86 -1.78
C ILE A 32 12.41 10.42 -2.04
N PHE A 33 13.12 9.96 -1.00
CA PHE A 33 14.51 9.54 -1.13
C PHE A 33 14.68 8.35 -2.09
N VAL A 34 13.88 7.29 -1.95
CA VAL A 34 13.96 6.14 -2.85
C VAL A 34 13.67 6.56 -4.28
N ILE A 35 12.66 7.40 -4.50
CA ILE A 35 12.26 7.83 -5.83
C ILE A 35 13.29 8.79 -6.44
N SER A 36 13.90 9.69 -5.66
CA SER A 36 14.91 10.62 -6.17
C SER A 36 16.18 9.91 -6.62
N GLU A 37 16.57 8.84 -5.91
CA GLU A 37 17.78 8.09 -6.23
C GLU A 37 17.56 7.01 -7.29
N TYR A 38 16.40 6.35 -7.28
CA TYR A 38 16.17 5.11 -8.06
C TYR A 38 14.91 5.11 -8.93
N GLY A 39 14.05 6.12 -8.80
CA GLY A 39 12.78 6.23 -9.53
C GLY A 39 11.58 5.53 -8.88
N PRO A 40 10.36 5.80 -9.36
CA PRO A 40 9.12 5.25 -8.80
C PRO A 40 8.98 3.74 -8.96
N GLU A 41 9.56 3.17 -10.02
CA GLU A 41 9.52 1.73 -10.28
C GLU A 41 10.33 0.94 -9.24
N GLU A 42 11.46 1.47 -8.75
CA GLU A 42 12.21 0.85 -7.66
C GLU A 42 11.37 0.84 -6.36
N MET A 43 10.64 1.92 -6.08
CA MET A 43 9.75 1.97 -4.92
C MET A 43 8.67 0.88 -5.01
N LEU A 44 8.10 0.63 -6.21
CA LEU A 44 7.15 -0.46 -6.41
C LEU A 44 7.79 -1.84 -6.17
N GLN A 45 9.02 -2.06 -6.65
CA GLN A 45 9.74 -3.31 -6.39
C GLN A 45 9.97 -3.53 -4.88
N LYS A 46 10.40 -2.49 -4.17
CA LYS A 46 10.58 -2.54 -2.71
C LYS A 46 9.28 -2.82 -1.97
N LEU A 47 8.18 -2.17 -2.36
CA LEU A 47 6.87 -2.42 -1.78
C LEU A 47 6.34 -3.83 -2.06
N SER A 48 6.73 -4.42 -3.20
CA SER A 48 6.37 -5.80 -3.55
C SER A 48 7.14 -6.87 -2.77
N ASP A 49 8.29 -6.51 -2.18
CA ASP A 49 9.06 -7.42 -1.35
C ASP A 49 8.47 -7.48 0.08
N PRO A 50 7.98 -8.65 0.54
CA PRO A 50 7.31 -8.75 1.82
C PRO A 50 8.24 -8.48 3.02
N PHE A 51 9.54 -8.79 2.91
CA PHE A 51 10.49 -8.52 3.99
C PHE A 51 10.81 -7.04 4.08
N TRP A 52 11.00 -6.38 2.94
CA TRP A 52 11.24 -4.95 2.88
C TRP A 52 10.02 -4.17 3.35
N PHE A 53 8.80 -4.55 2.91
CA PHE A 53 7.57 -3.92 3.36
C PHE A 53 7.38 -4.06 4.88
N GLN A 54 7.65 -5.26 5.43
CA GLN A 54 7.59 -5.49 6.88
C GLN A 54 8.63 -4.64 7.63
N ALA A 55 9.86 -4.55 7.10
CA ALA A 55 10.92 -3.73 7.67
C ALA A 55 10.55 -2.23 7.62
N LEU A 56 9.97 -1.76 6.52
CA LEU A 56 9.45 -0.40 6.40
C LEU A 56 8.40 -0.14 7.49
N GLY A 57 7.45 -1.05 7.69
CA GLY A 57 6.47 -0.90 8.76
C GLY A 57 7.11 -0.78 10.14
N CYS A 58 8.17 -1.56 10.42
CA CYS A 58 8.93 -1.45 11.65
C CYS A 58 9.63 -0.09 11.79
N VAL A 59 10.26 0.41 10.71
CA VAL A 59 10.90 1.73 10.66
C VAL A 59 9.89 2.86 10.90
N LEU A 60 8.65 2.71 10.42
CA LEU A 60 7.58 3.67 10.67
C LEU A 60 7.04 3.60 12.11
N GLY A 61 7.54 2.71 12.97
CA GLY A 61 7.20 2.64 14.38
C GLY A 61 6.13 1.61 14.73
N PHE A 62 5.93 0.60 13.88
CA PHE A 62 5.14 -0.60 14.23
C PHE A 62 6.05 -1.70 14.79
N ASP A 63 5.49 -2.56 15.64
CA ASP A 63 6.16 -3.79 16.02
C ASP A 63 6.04 -4.84 14.92
N TRP A 64 7.07 -5.69 14.80
CA TRP A 64 7.15 -6.76 13.80
C TRP A 64 5.98 -7.76 13.86
N HIS A 65 5.31 -7.91 15.00
CA HIS A 65 4.19 -8.83 15.20
C HIS A 65 2.81 -8.15 15.10
N SER A 66 2.77 -6.90 14.64
CA SER A 66 1.51 -6.13 14.61
C SER A 66 0.61 -6.54 13.44
N SER A 67 -0.57 -7.09 13.75
CA SER A 67 -1.57 -7.50 12.76
C SER A 67 -2.12 -6.34 11.92
N GLY A 68 -1.96 -5.09 12.38
CA GLY A 68 -2.43 -3.89 11.68
C GLY A 68 -1.42 -3.26 10.72
N ILE A 69 -0.21 -3.85 10.59
CA ILE A 69 0.93 -3.23 9.90
C ILE A 69 0.60 -2.89 8.45
N THR A 70 0.11 -3.84 7.66
CA THR A 70 -0.22 -3.62 6.24
C THR A 70 -1.20 -2.48 6.06
N THR A 71 -2.31 -2.49 6.80
CA THR A 71 -3.34 -1.45 6.65
C THR A 71 -2.84 -0.05 7.05
N THR A 72 -1.94 0.02 8.03
CA THR A 72 -1.45 1.30 8.55
C THR A 72 -0.31 1.86 7.72
N VAL A 73 0.62 1.00 7.28
CA VAL A 73 1.73 1.38 6.38
C VAL A 73 1.18 1.86 5.04
N CYS A 74 0.23 1.12 4.44
CA CYS A 74 -0.44 1.55 3.21
C CYS A 74 -1.13 2.92 3.39
N GLY A 75 -1.82 3.12 4.51
CA GLY A 75 -2.43 4.41 4.83
C GLY A 75 -1.41 5.53 5.02
N ALA A 76 -0.28 5.25 5.69
CA ALA A 76 0.78 6.22 5.93
C ALA A 76 1.48 6.63 4.63
N LEU A 77 1.74 5.68 3.73
CA LEU A 77 2.29 5.95 2.40
C LEU A 77 1.32 6.80 1.57
N LYS A 78 0.06 6.37 1.44
CA LYS A 78 -0.97 7.09 0.66
C LYS A 78 -1.14 8.52 1.14
N GLU A 79 -1.29 8.72 2.44
CA GLU A 79 -1.47 10.06 2.99
C GLU A 79 -0.15 10.86 3.04
N GLY A 80 0.99 10.19 3.10
CA GLY A 80 2.32 10.81 3.13
C GLY A 80 2.69 11.45 1.80
N ILE A 81 2.38 10.80 0.68
CA ILE A 81 2.67 11.33 -0.67
C ILE A 81 1.59 12.28 -1.19
N LYS A 82 0.52 12.51 -0.43
CA LYS A 82 -0.60 13.33 -0.87
C LYS A 82 -0.17 14.74 -1.26
N GLY A 83 -0.61 15.17 -2.44
CA GLY A 83 -0.28 16.46 -3.04
C GLY A 83 1.03 16.52 -3.81
N ILE A 84 1.84 15.44 -3.83
CA ILE A 84 3.10 15.35 -4.59
C ILE A 84 3.17 14.08 -5.46
N GLU A 85 2.06 13.36 -5.62
CA GLU A 85 1.99 12.09 -6.36
C GLU A 85 2.49 12.26 -7.80
N LYS A 86 2.13 13.39 -8.42
CA LYS A 86 2.51 13.73 -9.80
C LYS A 86 4.00 13.95 -9.96
N ASP A 87 4.61 14.65 -9.00
CA ASP A 87 6.05 14.94 -9.00
C ASP A 87 6.86 13.67 -8.78
N LEU A 88 6.35 12.78 -7.92
CA LEU A 88 6.95 11.46 -7.67
C LEU A 88 6.72 10.46 -8.81
N GLY A 89 5.67 10.65 -9.62
CA GLY A 89 5.22 9.66 -10.59
C GLY A 89 4.74 8.35 -9.94
N LEU A 90 4.34 8.41 -8.66
CA LEU A 90 3.85 7.29 -7.86
C LEU A 90 2.46 7.64 -7.31
N PHE A 91 1.52 6.72 -7.47
CA PHE A 91 0.12 6.89 -7.06
C PHE A 91 -0.31 5.70 -6.20
N VAL A 92 -1.27 5.94 -5.31
CA VAL A 92 -1.85 4.91 -4.43
C VAL A 92 -3.37 5.03 -4.47
N ALA A 93 -4.03 3.94 -4.83
CA ALA A 93 -5.49 3.84 -4.87
C ALA A 93 -6.00 2.77 -3.90
N GLY A 94 -7.22 2.95 -3.41
CA GLY A 94 -7.83 2.03 -2.45
C GLY A 94 -7.41 2.27 -1.00
N GLY A 95 -7.57 1.25 -0.17
CA GLY A 95 -7.23 1.26 1.24
C GLY A 95 -8.07 0.28 2.03
N LYS A 96 -8.35 0.63 3.28
CA LYS A 96 -9.09 -0.20 4.25
C LYS A 96 -10.60 0.02 4.17
N GLY A 97 -11.37 -1.05 4.41
CA GLY A 97 -12.83 -1.03 4.48
C GLY A 97 -13.44 -0.48 3.21
N GLY A 98 -14.40 0.44 3.34
CA GLY A 98 -15.11 1.02 2.18
C GLY A 98 -14.21 1.69 1.13
N THR A 99 -13.00 2.11 1.50
CA THR A 99 -12.03 2.71 0.57
C THR A 99 -11.47 1.71 -0.43
N SER A 100 -11.38 0.41 -0.08
CA SER A 100 -10.90 -0.64 -1.01
C SER A 100 -11.71 -0.66 -2.31
N ARG A 101 -13.02 -0.40 -2.22
CA ARG A 101 -13.97 -0.38 -3.34
C ARG A 101 -13.84 0.84 -4.24
N LYS A 102 -13.14 1.89 -3.79
CA LYS A 102 -12.91 3.12 -4.56
C LYS A 102 -11.71 3.03 -5.50
N THR A 103 -10.92 1.96 -5.42
CA THR A 103 -9.70 1.79 -6.21
C THR A 103 -9.90 2.08 -7.71
N PRO A 104 -10.93 1.52 -8.39
CA PRO A 104 -11.15 1.81 -9.81
C PRO A 104 -11.36 3.30 -10.12
N SER A 105 -12.20 3.98 -9.32
CA SER A 105 -12.50 5.40 -9.53
C SER A 105 -11.31 6.29 -9.18
N GLU A 106 -10.51 5.92 -8.17
CA GLU A 106 -9.30 6.67 -7.81
C GLU A 106 -8.22 6.55 -8.89
N ILE A 107 -8.07 5.38 -9.53
CA ILE A 107 -7.19 5.20 -10.69
C ILE A 107 -7.67 6.07 -11.87
N GLU A 108 -8.98 6.06 -12.14
CA GLU A 108 -9.58 6.87 -13.21
C GLU A 108 -9.34 8.37 -13.00
N GLN A 109 -9.50 8.87 -11.77
CA GLN A 109 -9.29 10.28 -11.40
C GLN A 109 -7.86 10.76 -11.68
N VAL A 110 -6.85 9.89 -11.51
CA VAL A 110 -5.44 10.25 -11.79
C VAL A 110 -5.00 9.87 -13.20
N GLY A 111 -5.88 9.29 -14.02
CA GLY A 111 -5.57 8.78 -15.35
C GLY A 111 -4.95 9.82 -16.30
N THR A 112 -5.32 11.10 -16.14
CA THR A 112 -4.75 12.22 -16.92
C THR A 112 -3.25 12.47 -16.67
N TYR A 113 -2.70 11.96 -15.57
CA TYR A 113 -1.28 12.07 -15.22
C TYR A 113 -0.47 10.82 -15.58
N LEU A 114 -1.12 9.81 -16.16
CA LEU A 114 -0.47 8.57 -16.56
C LEU A 114 -0.03 8.65 -18.03
N ASN A 115 1.08 7.97 -18.33
CA ASN A 115 1.58 7.78 -19.69
C ASN A 115 0.91 6.59 -20.39
N GLN A 116 -0.08 5.96 -19.76
CA GLN A 116 -0.74 4.74 -20.21
C GLN A 116 -2.25 4.85 -19.97
N ASP A 117 -3.02 4.07 -20.71
CA ASP A 117 -4.46 3.96 -20.52
C ASP A 117 -4.80 3.41 -19.11
N PRO A 118 -5.50 4.17 -18.25
CA PRO A 118 -5.87 3.74 -16.90
C PRO A 118 -6.76 2.49 -16.89
N SER A 119 -7.44 2.16 -17.99
CA SER A 119 -8.32 0.98 -18.09
C SER A 119 -7.59 -0.32 -17.76
N LYS A 120 -6.30 -0.43 -18.13
CA LYS A 120 -5.46 -1.60 -17.87
C LYS A 120 -5.18 -1.76 -16.37
N LEU A 121 -4.90 -0.67 -15.67
CA LEU A 121 -4.68 -0.66 -14.22
C LEU A 121 -5.97 -0.95 -13.45
N ILE A 122 -7.11 -0.40 -13.90
CA ILE A 122 -8.42 -0.68 -13.34
C ILE A 122 -8.75 -2.17 -13.49
N TYR A 123 -8.50 -2.75 -14.65
CA TYR A 123 -8.68 -4.17 -14.90
C TYR A 123 -7.79 -5.02 -13.98
N ALA A 124 -6.49 -4.72 -13.92
CA ALA A 124 -5.54 -5.42 -13.04
C ALA A 124 -5.98 -5.37 -11.57
N SER A 125 -6.33 -4.19 -11.06
CA SER A 125 -6.83 -4.02 -9.70
C SER A 125 -8.08 -4.85 -9.41
N LYS A 126 -9.03 -4.92 -10.35
CA LYS A 126 -10.26 -5.72 -10.18
C LYS A 126 -9.96 -7.22 -10.21
N MET A 127 -9.05 -7.65 -11.08
CA MET A 127 -8.67 -9.06 -11.19
C MET A 127 -7.93 -9.54 -9.96
N VAL A 128 -6.99 -8.76 -9.41
CA VAL A 128 -6.33 -9.08 -8.14
C VAL A 128 -7.37 -9.22 -7.02
N ALA A 129 -8.22 -8.21 -6.83
CA ALA A 129 -9.25 -8.26 -5.79
C ALA A 129 -10.18 -9.48 -5.96
N LYS A 130 -10.46 -9.88 -7.21
CA LYS A 130 -11.26 -11.07 -7.48
C LYS A 130 -10.52 -12.35 -7.08
N VAL A 131 -9.23 -12.47 -7.41
CA VAL A 131 -8.39 -13.62 -7.04
C VAL A 131 -8.33 -13.75 -5.52
N ASP A 132 -8.03 -12.67 -4.79
CA ASP A 132 -7.93 -12.70 -3.33
C ASP A 132 -9.24 -13.11 -2.67
N SER A 133 -10.37 -12.57 -3.15
CA SER A 133 -11.71 -12.94 -2.66
C SER A 133 -12.05 -14.40 -2.95
N SER A 134 -11.61 -14.92 -4.10
CA SER A 134 -11.90 -16.29 -4.53
C SER A 134 -10.94 -17.33 -3.95
N ALA A 135 -9.79 -16.92 -3.41
CA ALA A 135 -8.82 -17.82 -2.79
C ALA A 135 -9.31 -18.34 -1.42
N LEU A 136 -9.88 -17.46 -0.58
CA LEU A 136 -10.32 -17.83 0.78
C LEU A 136 -11.69 -18.54 0.81
N GLN A 137 -12.54 -18.37 -0.21
CA GLN A 137 -13.88 -18.99 -0.35
C GLN A 137 -14.73 -19.00 0.94
N ASP A 138 -14.55 -17.98 1.78
CA ASP A 138 -15.11 -17.92 3.14
C ASP A 138 -16.43 -17.12 3.21
N GLY A 139 -16.89 -16.59 2.07
CA GLY A 139 -18.10 -15.77 1.97
C GLY A 139 -17.92 -14.32 2.44
N TYR A 140 -16.73 -13.94 2.89
CA TYR A 140 -16.44 -12.57 3.28
C TYR A 140 -16.02 -11.70 2.08
N GLN A 141 -16.21 -10.39 2.23
CA GLN A 141 -15.71 -9.42 1.26
C GLN A 141 -14.31 -8.96 1.66
N LEU A 142 -13.47 -8.68 0.66
CA LEU A 142 -12.16 -8.07 0.86
C LEU A 142 -12.22 -6.82 1.73
N TYR A 143 -11.55 -6.92 2.88
CA TYR A 143 -11.49 -5.83 3.84
C TYR A 143 -10.46 -4.76 3.48
N HIS A 144 -9.42 -5.12 2.73
CA HIS A 144 -8.33 -4.23 2.36
C HIS A 144 -7.90 -4.49 0.94
N HIS A 145 -7.70 -3.42 0.16
CA HIS A 145 -7.13 -3.49 -1.18
C HIS A 145 -6.41 -2.17 -1.42
N CYS A 146 -5.08 -2.18 -1.56
CA CYS A 146 -4.28 -0.98 -1.72
C CYS A 146 -3.36 -1.13 -2.93
N PHE A 147 -3.65 -0.40 -4.00
CA PHE A 147 -3.01 -0.57 -5.29
C PHE A 147 -2.02 0.57 -5.53
N PHE A 148 -0.73 0.24 -5.62
CA PHE A 148 0.35 1.18 -5.89
C PHE A 148 0.72 1.11 -7.37
N PHE A 149 0.90 2.25 -8.02
CA PHE A 149 1.23 2.28 -9.44
C PHE A 149 2.04 3.50 -9.83
N SER A 150 2.88 3.32 -10.85
CA SER A 150 3.70 4.37 -11.45
C SER A 150 2.95 5.03 -12.61
N LYS A 151 3.39 6.24 -13.00
CA LYS A 151 2.91 6.91 -14.22
C LYS A 151 3.08 6.07 -15.50
N ASN A 152 4.03 5.13 -15.50
CA ASN A 152 4.34 4.26 -16.63
C ASN A 152 3.51 2.97 -16.65
N GLY A 153 2.63 2.77 -15.67
CA GLY A 153 1.70 1.64 -15.62
C GLY A 153 2.27 0.37 -14.98
N LEU A 154 3.47 0.40 -14.39
CA LEU A 154 3.91 -0.65 -13.46
C LEU A 154 3.16 -0.50 -12.13
N TRP A 155 2.88 -1.62 -11.46
CA TRP A 155 2.06 -1.63 -10.25
C TRP A 155 2.43 -2.77 -9.29
N THR A 156 2.03 -2.61 -8.02
CA THR A 156 2.04 -3.65 -6.98
C THR A 156 0.82 -3.44 -6.06
N VAL A 157 0.48 -4.43 -5.23
CA VAL A 157 -0.77 -4.49 -4.45
C VAL A 157 -0.58 -5.20 -3.12
#